data_AF-A0A6V3IYG9-F1
#
_entry.id   AF-A0A6V3IYG9-F1
#
_cell.length_a   1.000
_cell.length_b   1.000
_cell.length_c   1.000
_cell.angle_alpha   90.00
_cell.angle_beta   90.00
_cell.angle_gamma   90.00
#
_symmetry.space_group_name_H-M   'P 1'
#
loop_
_entity.id
_entity.type
_entity.pdbx_description
1 polymer ?
#
loop_
_entity_poly.entity_id
_entity_poly.type
_entity_poly.pdbx_seq_one_letter_code
_entity_poly.pdbx_strand_id
1 'polypeptide(L)'
;AEEAYEPVCPDCKTNRNVILLYNEGMYVCTDCARTVQKYVVSEGSEWRTFKSDSGSSRGADPNRVGQAERPGAELSLSLGVQNGGKPIVRIQDKSTEWQKKLNDGFRDIMSLGRDLDLKKVHIDRAKDAYQRIHDIKNPHSELEYEFK
;
A
#
# COMPACT_ATOMS: atom_id res chain seq x y z
N ALA A 1 -6.34 -12.77 -7.66
CA ALA A 1 -7.55 -12.21 -8.26
C ALA A 1 -8.33 -11.64 -7.09
N GLU A 2 -8.35 -10.32 -6.94
CA GLU A 2 -9.30 -9.70 -6.01
C GLU A 2 -10.68 -10.02 -6.55
N GLU A 3 -11.48 -10.71 -5.75
CA GLU A 3 -12.86 -11.01 -6.06
C GLU A 3 -13.61 -9.68 -5.95
N ALA A 4 -13.96 -9.10 -7.10
CA ALA A 4 -14.75 -7.87 -7.15
C ALA A 4 -16.03 -8.13 -6.34
N TYR A 5 -16.35 -7.22 -5.40
CA TYR A 5 -17.56 -7.35 -4.61
C TYR A 5 -18.78 -7.23 -5.53
N GLU A 6 -19.47 -8.35 -5.76
CA GLU A 6 -20.68 -8.41 -6.57
C GLU A 6 -21.93 -8.45 -5.67
N PRO A 7 -22.68 -7.34 -5.54
CA PRO A 7 -23.84 -7.32 -4.66
C PRO A 7 -25.00 -8.14 -5.23
N VAL A 8 -25.65 -8.92 -4.36
CA VAL A 8 -26.82 -9.75 -4.72
C VAL A 8 -28.10 -8.94 -4.57
N CYS A 9 -28.97 -8.96 -5.59
CA CYS A 9 -30.27 -8.30 -5.50
C CYS A 9 -31.17 -9.03 -4.48
N PRO A 10 -31.80 -8.32 -3.51
CA PRO A 10 -32.68 -8.94 -2.51
C PRO A 10 -33.96 -9.54 -3.10
N ASP A 11 -34.51 -8.96 -4.18
CA ASP A 11 -35.75 -9.44 -4.79
C ASP A 11 -35.50 -10.61 -5.75
N CYS A 12 -34.54 -10.47 -6.67
CA CYS A 12 -34.20 -11.51 -7.66
C CYS A 12 -33.31 -12.62 -7.09
N LYS A 13 -32.72 -12.43 -5.91
CA LYS A 13 -31.79 -13.36 -5.24
C LYS A 13 -30.62 -13.80 -6.13
N THR A 14 -30.20 -12.94 -7.05
CA THR A 14 -29.08 -13.16 -7.96
C THR A 14 -28.26 -11.88 -8.14
N ASN A 15 -26.96 -12.03 -8.41
CA ASN A 15 -26.03 -10.96 -8.77
C ASN A 15 -25.88 -10.80 -10.30
N ARG A 16 -26.34 -11.77 -11.11
CA ARG A 16 -26.07 -11.82 -12.56
C ARG A 16 -26.53 -10.58 -13.32
N ASN A 17 -27.62 -9.97 -12.87
CA ASN A 17 -28.29 -8.85 -13.52
C ASN A 17 -28.16 -7.56 -12.68
N VAL A 18 -27.10 -7.47 -11.87
CA VAL A 18 -26.78 -6.26 -11.09
C VAL A 18 -25.62 -5.54 -11.76
N ILE A 19 -25.84 -4.30 -12.18
CA ILE A 19 -24.86 -3.49 -12.89
C ILE A 19 -24.46 -2.27 -12.06
N LEU A 20 -23.21 -1.83 -12.21
CA LEU A 20 -22.71 -0.58 -11.62
C LEU A 20 -22.98 0.59 -12.57
N LEU A 21 -23.79 1.54 -12.14
CA LEU A 21 -23.97 2.82 -12.80
C LEU A 21 -22.91 3.81 -12.28
N TYR A 22 -21.76 3.87 -12.95
CA TYR A 22 -20.63 4.70 -12.53
C TYR A 22 -20.96 6.19 -12.37
N ASN A 23 -21.79 6.74 -13.27
CA ASN A 23 -22.17 8.16 -13.23
C ASN A 23 -23.01 8.52 -12.01
N GLU A 24 -23.72 7.54 -11.47
CA GLU A 24 -24.63 7.72 -10.33
C GLU A 24 -24.06 7.14 -9.02
N GLY A 25 -22.94 6.40 -9.11
CA GLY A 25 -22.33 5.73 -7.97
C GLY A 25 -23.29 4.75 -7.29
N MET A 26 -23.99 3.91 -8.05
CA MET A 26 -24.95 2.95 -7.48
C MET A 26 -25.00 1.63 -8.24
N TYR A 27 -25.36 0.57 -7.52
CA TYR A 27 -25.67 -0.73 -8.12
C TYR A 27 -27.17 -0.85 -8.35
N VAL A 28 -27.57 -1.20 -9.57
CA VAL A 28 -28.97 -1.35 -9.96
C VAL A 28 -29.19 -2.73 -10.57
N CYS A 29 -30.27 -3.39 -10.16
CA CYS A 29 -30.70 -4.63 -10.80
C CYS A 29 -31.52 -4.32 -12.05
N THR A 30 -31.15 -4.88 -13.20
CA THR A 30 -31.85 -4.64 -14.48
C THR A 30 -33.18 -5.37 -14.60
N ASP A 31 -33.40 -6.43 -13.81
CA ASP A 31 -34.63 -7.24 -13.87
C ASP A 31 -35.77 -6.61 -13.07
N CYS A 32 -35.52 -6.21 -11.82
CA CYS A 32 -36.53 -5.62 -10.94
C CYS A 32 -36.44 -4.10 -10.83
N ALA A 33 -35.49 -3.47 -11.54
CA ALA A 33 -35.22 -2.03 -11.51
C ALA A 33 -34.91 -1.46 -10.11
N ARG A 34 -34.57 -2.32 -9.15
CA ARG A 34 -34.28 -1.90 -7.77
C ARG A 34 -32.83 -1.48 -7.64
N THR A 35 -32.62 -0.36 -6.94
CA THR A 35 -31.29 0.02 -6.45
C THR A 35 -30.86 -0.93 -5.32
N VAL A 36 -29.80 -1.70 -5.56
CA VAL A 36 -29.25 -2.68 -4.62
C VAL A 36 -28.38 -2.00 -3.57
N GLN A 37 -27.54 -1.05 -3.99
CA GLN A 37 -26.68 -0.27 -3.11
C GLN A 37 -26.52 1.14 -3.67
N LYS A 38 -26.56 2.14 -2.78
CA LYS A 38 -26.34 3.56 -3.10
C LYS A 38 -24.98 4.00 -2.55
N TYR A 39 -24.35 4.97 -3.22
CA TYR A 39 -23.08 5.57 -2.82
C TYR A 39 -21.88 4.61 -2.88
N VAL A 40 -21.61 4.13 -4.08
CA VAL A 40 -20.40 3.36 -4.41
C VAL A 40 -19.27 4.33 -4.66
N VAL A 41 -18.18 4.18 -3.93
CA VAL A 41 -16.95 4.93 -4.14
C VAL A 41 -16.13 4.22 -5.22
N SER A 42 -15.58 4.99 -6.16
CA SER A 42 -14.71 4.42 -7.19
C SER A 42 -13.31 4.15 -6.63
N GLU A 43 -12.90 2.88 -6.57
CA GLU A 43 -11.56 2.45 -6.11
C GLU A 43 -10.41 3.10 -6.92
N GLY A 44 -10.65 3.42 -8.21
CA GLY A 44 -9.66 4.08 -9.07
C GLY A 44 -9.36 5.55 -8.72
N SER A 45 -10.31 6.26 -8.12
CA SER A 45 -10.11 7.66 -7.67
C SER A 45 -9.33 7.72 -6.36
N GLU A 46 -9.42 6.67 -5.54
CA GLU A 46 -8.66 6.57 -4.30
C GLU A 46 -7.19 6.25 -4.57
N TRP A 47 -6.88 5.43 -5.59
CA TRP A 47 -5.50 5.06 -5.92
C TRP A 47 -4.68 6.19 -6.56
N ARG A 48 -5.31 7.11 -7.30
CA ARG A 48 -4.63 8.26 -7.96
C ARG A 48 -4.03 9.24 -6.94
N THR A 49 -4.50 9.22 -5.72
CA THR A 49 -4.08 10.10 -4.63
C THR A 49 -2.83 9.61 -3.89
N PHE A 50 -2.52 8.30 -3.95
CA PHE A 50 -1.33 7.73 -3.30
C PHE A 50 -0.09 7.75 -4.19
N LYS A 51 -0.28 7.81 -5.52
CA LYS A 51 0.79 7.73 -6.54
C LYS A 51 1.01 9.03 -7.33
N SER A 52 0.34 10.13 -6.97
CA SER A 52 0.53 11.41 -7.69
C SER A 52 1.96 11.93 -7.53
N ASP A 53 2.46 12.53 -8.61
CA ASP A 53 3.84 12.97 -8.87
C ASP A 53 4.23 14.20 -8.02
N SER A 54 3.97 14.14 -6.71
CA SER A 54 4.16 15.25 -5.76
C SER A 54 5.63 15.53 -5.41
N GLY A 55 6.57 14.98 -6.19
CA GLY A 55 8.01 15.21 -6.01
C GLY A 55 8.47 16.57 -6.51
N SER A 56 7.68 17.26 -7.33
CA SER A 56 8.01 18.62 -7.73
C SER A 56 7.61 19.61 -6.64
N SER A 57 8.56 20.45 -6.21
CA SER A 57 8.45 21.51 -5.21
C SER A 57 7.47 22.65 -5.59
N ARG A 58 6.47 22.38 -6.44
CA ARG A 58 5.44 23.30 -6.92
C ARG A 58 4.07 22.65 -6.77
N GLY A 59 3.47 22.80 -5.60
CA GLY A 59 2.08 22.42 -5.33
C GLY A 59 1.94 21.02 -4.73
N ALA A 60 1.90 20.96 -3.40
CA ALA A 60 1.42 19.77 -2.71
C ALA A 60 -0.06 19.57 -3.07
N ASP A 61 -0.41 18.39 -3.57
CA ASP A 61 -1.79 17.99 -3.83
C ASP A 61 -2.56 17.98 -2.49
N PRO A 62 -3.55 18.88 -2.28
CA PRO A 62 -4.31 18.96 -1.03
C PRO A 62 -5.10 17.69 -0.74
N ASN A 63 -5.35 16.87 -1.76
CA ASN A 63 -6.07 15.61 -1.61
C ASN A 63 -5.15 14.45 -1.20
N ARG A 64 -3.81 14.61 -1.18
CA ARG A 64 -2.85 13.53 -0.85
C ARG A 64 -2.96 13.09 0.61
N VAL A 65 -3.79 12.08 0.86
CA VAL A 65 -4.03 11.50 2.19
C VAL A 65 -3.12 10.31 2.53
N GLY A 66 -2.23 9.89 1.63
CA GLY A 66 -1.26 8.84 1.95
C GLY A 66 -0.14 8.67 0.93
N GLN A 67 0.61 7.58 1.09
CA GLN A 67 1.76 7.23 0.26
C GLN A 67 1.69 5.75 -0.14
N ALA A 68 2.04 5.45 -1.39
CA ALA A 68 2.19 4.07 -1.83
C ALA A 68 3.43 3.45 -1.17
N GLU A 69 3.21 2.42 -0.35
CA GLU A 69 4.25 1.58 0.23
C GLU A 69 4.22 0.18 -0.39
N ARG A 70 5.33 -0.55 -0.26
CA ARG A 70 5.37 -1.96 -0.69
C ARG A 70 4.47 -2.79 0.22
N PRO A 71 3.66 -3.74 -0.31
CA PRO A 71 2.89 -4.66 0.52
C PRO A 71 3.79 -5.40 1.51
N GLY A 72 3.42 -5.41 2.80
CA GLY A 72 4.20 -6.03 3.87
C GLY A 72 5.42 -5.24 4.34
N ALA A 73 5.66 -4.03 3.83
CA ALA A 73 6.63 -3.13 4.45
C ALA A 73 6.09 -2.57 5.77
N GLU A 74 6.97 -2.43 6.77
CA GLU A 74 6.60 -1.73 7.99
C GLU A 74 6.44 -0.23 7.73
N LEU A 75 5.34 0.32 8.25
CA LEU A 75 5.01 1.74 8.13
C LEU A 75 5.82 2.54 9.15
N SER A 76 6.63 3.48 8.66
CA SER A 76 7.35 4.42 9.52
C SER A 76 7.17 5.86 9.02
N LEU A 77 7.11 6.81 9.96
CA LEU A 77 7.03 8.24 9.65
C LEU A 77 8.35 8.91 10.00
N SER A 78 9.02 9.53 9.04
CA SER A 78 10.23 10.33 9.29
C SER A 78 9.88 11.72 9.84
N LEU A 79 10.34 12.07 11.04
CA LEU A 79 10.20 13.43 11.55
C LEU A 79 11.34 14.30 11.03
N GLY A 80 11.01 15.34 10.25
CA GLY A 80 11.96 16.35 9.80
C GLY A 80 12.19 17.44 10.86
N VAL A 81 13.44 17.90 11.02
CA VAL A 81 13.75 19.06 11.86
C VAL A 81 13.56 20.33 11.05
N GLN A 82 12.41 20.99 11.20
CA GLN A 82 12.20 22.29 10.55
C GLN A 82 12.64 23.47 11.41
N ASN A 83 12.72 23.32 12.74
CA ASN A 83 13.09 24.40 13.67
C ASN A 83 13.83 23.90 14.93
N GLY A 84 15.06 23.37 14.78
CA GLY A 84 15.97 23.14 15.93
C GLY A 84 15.65 21.97 16.89
N GLY A 85 14.59 21.19 16.65
CA GLY A 85 14.24 19.98 17.41
C GLY A 85 15.17 18.79 17.18
N LYS A 86 16.41 18.85 17.67
CA LYS A 86 17.42 17.78 17.57
C LYS A 86 17.20 16.51 18.42
N PRO A 87 16.55 16.52 19.60
CA PRO A 87 16.54 15.34 20.47
C PRO A 87 15.63 14.21 19.98
N ILE A 88 14.51 14.54 19.32
CA ILE A 88 13.52 13.55 18.88
C ILE A 88 14.05 12.72 17.70
N VAL A 89 14.76 13.34 16.76
CA VAL A 89 15.37 12.62 15.62
C VAL A 89 16.39 11.58 16.07
N ARG A 90 17.19 11.89 17.10
CA ARG A 90 18.15 10.93 17.66
C ARG A 90 17.48 9.70 18.29
N ILE A 91 16.29 9.86 18.85
CA ILE A 91 15.51 8.76 19.42
C ILE A 91 14.94 7.90 18.28
N GLN A 92 14.41 8.54 17.24
CA GLN A 92 13.93 7.86 16.04
C GLN A 92 15.03 7.07 15.32
N ASP A 93 16.25 7.61 15.25
CA ASP A 93 17.38 6.97 14.58
C ASP A 93 17.79 5.63 15.21
N LYS A 94 17.61 5.48 16.52
CA LYS A 94 17.87 4.24 17.25
C LYS A 94 16.75 3.22 17.06
N SER A 95 15.50 3.69 17.02
CA SER A 95 14.33 2.82 16.86
C SER A 95 14.25 2.15 15.48
N THR A 96 14.94 2.68 14.48
CA THR A 96 14.85 2.27 13.06
C THR A 96 16.13 1.57 12.55
N GLU A 97 17.06 1.19 13.44
CA GLU A 97 18.36 0.63 13.04
C GLU A 97 18.24 -0.67 12.21
N TRP A 98 17.30 -1.54 12.57
CA TRP A 98 17.06 -2.79 11.83
C TRP A 98 16.47 -2.51 10.44
N GLN A 99 15.61 -1.49 10.29
CA GLN A 99 15.08 -1.04 8.99
C GLN A 99 16.19 -0.48 8.11
N LYS A 100 17.19 0.20 8.70
CA LYS A 100 18.35 0.71 7.95
C LYS A 100 19.13 -0.44 7.30
N LYS A 101 19.41 -1.53 8.03
CA LYS A 101 20.12 -2.70 7.49
C LYS A 101 19.37 -3.36 6.33
N LEU A 102 18.06 -3.55 6.48
CA LEU A 102 17.19 -4.07 5.43
C LEU A 102 17.17 -3.16 4.19
N ASN A 103 17.05 -1.85 4.40
CA ASN A 103 17.04 -0.86 3.32
C ASN A 103 18.38 -0.75 2.58
N ASP A 104 19.50 -0.93 3.28
CA ASP A 104 20.82 -0.98 2.65
C ASP A 104 20.94 -2.21 1.73
N GLY A 105 20.46 -3.38 2.17
CA GLY A 105 20.38 -4.56 1.30
C GLY A 105 19.53 -4.33 0.03
N PHE A 106 18.43 -3.59 0.15
CA PHE A 106 17.64 -3.20 -1.03
C PHE A 106 18.36 -2.26 -1.99
N ARG A 107 19.22 -1.37 -1.47
CA ARG A 107 20.05 -0.49 -2.31
C ARG A 107 21.08 -1.31 -3.09
N ASP A 108 21.69 -2.29 -2.45
CA ASP A 108 22.65 -3.19 -3.10
C ASP A 108 22.00 -4.02 -4.20
N ILE A 109 20.83 -4.62 -3.93
CA ILE A 109 20.04 -5.35 -4.94
C ILE A 109 19.66 -4.45 -6.12
N MET A 110 19.32 -3.19 -5.87
CA MET A 110 19.07 -2.22 -6.95
C MET A 110 20.32 -1.86 -7.73
N SER A 111 21.48 -1.74 -7.09
CA SER A 111 22.74 -1.48 -7.78
C SER A 111 23.09 -2.65 -8.70
N LEU A 112 23.11 -3.87 -8.17
CA LEU A 112 23.38 -5.09 -8.93
C LEU A 112 22.38 -5.30 -10.06
N GLY A 113 21.09 -5.03 -9.80
CA GLY A 113 20.05 -5.13 -10.81
C GLY A 113 20.23 -4.14 -11.96
N ARG A 114 20.74 -2.93 -11.68
CA ARG A 114 21.08 -1.94 -12.71
C ARG A 114 22.32 -2.34 -13.49
N ASP A 115 23.35 -2.82 -12.80
CA ASP A 115 24.61 -3.23 -13.43
C ASP A 115 24.43 -4.43 -14.37
N LEU A 116 23.47 -5.31 -14.06
CA LEU A 116 23.10 -6.48 -14.85
C LEU A 116 21.97 -6.22 -15.88
N ASP A 117 21.52 -4.98 -16.03
CA ASP A 117 20.39 -4.58 -16.89
C ASP A 117 19.11 -5.43 -16.68
N LEU A 118 18.81 -5.75 -15.43
CA LEU A 118 17.64 -6.55 -15.08
C LEU A 118 16.37 -5.69 -15.12
N LYS A 119 15.31 -6.25 -15.70
CA LYS A 119 13.98 -5.63 -15.64
C LYS A 119 13.54 -5.48 -14.20
N LYS A 120 12.83 -4.38 -13.90
CA LYS A 120 12.29 -4.03 -12.57
C LYS A 120 11.57 -5.20 -11.88
N VAL A 121 10.83 -6.02 -12.63
CA VAL A 121 10.12 -7.20 -12.08
C VAL A 121 11.08 -8.19 -11.40
N HIS A 122 12.28 -8.38 -11.93
CA HIS A 122 13.27 -9.28 -11.32
C HIS A 122 13.91 -8.66 -10.07
N ILE A 123 14.17 -7.35 -10.11
CA ILE A 123 14.70 -6.60 -8.96
C ILE A 123 13.70 -6.61 -7.81
N ASP A 124 12.41 -6.38 -8.10
CA ASP A 124 11.34 -6.40 -7.10
C ASP A 124 11.20 -7.80 -6.48
N ARG A 125 11.21 -8.87 -7.29
CA ARG A 125 11.19 -10.25 -6.78
C ARG A 125 12.42 -10.59 -5.91
N ALA A 126 13.60 -10.09 -6.26
CA ALA A 126 14.81 -10.29 -5.47
C ALA A 126 14.70 -9.61 -4.10
N LYS A 127 14.14 -8.40 -4.06
CA LYS A 127 13.85 -7.70 -2.80
C LYS A 127 12.83 -8.45 -1.95
N ASP A 128 11.77 -8.98 -2.55
CA ASP A 128 10.76 -9.76 -1.82
C ASP A 128 11.38 -11.02 -1.20
N ALA A 129 12.27 -11.71 -1.92
CA ALA A 129 12.99 -12.87 -1.39
C ALA A 129 13.95 -12.48 -0.24
N TYR A 130 14.66 -11.37 -0.39
CA TYR A 130 15.56 -10.83 0.64
C TYR A 130 14.80 -10.48 1.92
N GLN A 131 13.65 -9.81 1.79
CA GLN A 131 12.77 -9.48 2.92
C GLN A 131 12.37 -10.73 3.70
N ARG A 132 11.85 -11.77 3.02
CA ARG A 132 11.42 -13.01 3.68
C ARG A 132 12.54 -13.66 4.50
N ILE A 133 13.75 -13.72 3.94
CA ILE A 133 14.90 -14.31 4.64
C ILE A 133 15.32 -13.44 5.81
N HIS A 134 15.29 -12.11 5.64
CA HIS A 134 15.60 -11.16 6.71
C HIS A 134 14.62 -11.31 7.87
N ASP A 135 13.32 -11.46 7.60
CA ASP A 135 12.28 -11.61 8.62
C ASP A 135 12.40 -12.95 9.36
N ILE A 136 12.74 -14.04 8.66
CA ILE A 136 13.02 -15.34 9.30
C ILE A 136 14.22 -15.24 10.25
N LYS A 137 15.27 -14.51 9.84
CA LYS A 137 16.51 -14.39 10.61
C LYS A 137 16.37 -13.42 11.79
N ASN A 138 15.53 -12.40 11.63
CA ASN A 138 15.24 -11.38 12.62
C ASN A 138 13.73 -11.39 12.89
N PRO A 139 13.22 -12.38 13.63
CA PRO A 139 11.80 -12.43 13.99
C PRO A 139 11.51 -11.26 14.95
N HIS A 140 11.06 -10.15 14.39
CA HIS A 140 10.57 -9.04 15.17
C HIS A 140 9.19 -9.43 15.72
N SER A 141 9.16 -9.84 17.00
CA SER A 141 8.00 -9.80 17.91
C SER A 141 6.72 -10.58 17.53
N GLU A 142 6.81 -11.79 16.98
CA GLU A 142 5.64 -12.71 16.92
C GLU A 142 5.87 -14.07 17.62
N LEU A 143 7.00 -14.25 18.33
CA LEU A 143 7.32 -15.48 19.06
C LEU A 143 7.58 -15.29 20.57
N GLU A 144 7.32 -14.12 21.14
CA GLU A 144 7.41 -13.91 22.60
C GLU A 144 6.06 -14.05 23.35
N TYR A 145 4.97 -14.43 22.67
CA TYR A 145 3.63 -14.54 23.28
C TYR A 145 2.92 -15.91 23.19
N GLU A 146 3.65 -16.99 22.91
CA GLU A 146 3.19 -18.35 23.26
C GLU A 146 4.30 -19.06 24.05
N PHE A 147 3.98 -19.54 25.25
CA PHE A 147 4.85 -20.07 26.32
C PHE A 147 5.39 -19.07 27.36
N LYS A 148 4.46 -18.49 28.13
CA LYS A 148 4.53 -18.55 29.60
C LYS A 148 3.16 -18.88 30.17
#